data_AF-I4Y9B3-F1
#
_entry.id   AF-I4Y9B3-F1
#
_cell.length_a   1.000
_cell.length_b   1.000
_cell.length_c   1.000
_cell.angle_alpha   90.00
_cell.angle_beta   90.00
_cell.angle_gamma   90.00
#
_symmetry.space_group_name_H-M   'P 1'
#
loop_
_entity.id
_entity.type
_entity.pdbx_description
1 polymer ?
#
loop_
_entity_poly.entity_id
_entity_poly.type
_entity_poly.pdbx_seq_one_letter_code
_entity_poly.pdbx_strand_id
1 'polypeptide(L)'
;MNNLVEYYKNDCYKLPFNSLYCNDIYNNQENRISVAIELTICDIKTTKSLTIPLECIGEYDKSYCLDAISRSSQLWSSYSGYFRDSLTICQSFKPEIIQTEFLNNQLTILDYLTRLQQQLNTQIDYHEHLDKKLLMIIYS
;
A
#
# COMPACT_ATOMS: atom_id res chain seq x y z
N MET A 1 13.43 -3.10 -25.84
CA MET A 1 13.07 -2.53 -24.52
C MET A 1 11.56 -2.23 -24.44
N ASN A 2 10.70 -3.12 -24.97
CA ASN A 2 9.23 -2.93 -25.03
C ASN A 2 8.43 -4.00 -24.25
N ASN A 3 9.08 -5.02 -23.69
CA ASN A 3 8.39 -6.16 -23.07
C ASN A 3 7.94 -5.94 -21.61
N LEU A 4 8.59 -5.04 -20.87
CA LEU A 4 8.27 -4.85 -19.44
C LEU A 4 6.97 -4.05 -19.26
N VAL A 5 6.74 -3.03 -20.08
CA VAL A 5 5.52 -2.20 -20.00
C VAL A 5 4.27 -3.02 -20.36
N GLU A 6 4.39 -3.99 -21.28
CA GLU A 6 3.31 -4.90 -21.66
C GLU A 6 3.09 -6.00 -20.61
N TYR A 7 4.16 -6.51 -20.00
CA TYR A 7 4.11 -7.42 -18.85
C TYR A 7 3.39 -6.78 -17.64
N TYR A 8 3.69 -5.52 -17.32
CA TYR A 8 3.04 -4.78 -16.22
C TYR A 8 1.60 -4.35 -16.51
N LYS A 9 1.19 -4.29 -17.80
CA LYS A 9 -0.21 -4.04 -18.19
C LYS A 9 -1.11 -5.27 -18.05
N ASN A 10 -0.51 -6.46 -18.04
CA ASN A 10 -1.19 -7.76 -18.09
C ASN A 10 -1.08 -8.57 -16.78
N ASP A 11 -0.62 -7.95 -15.69
CA ASP A 11 -0.60 -8.62 -14.39
C ASP A 11 -2.03 -8.81 -13.87
N CYS A 12 -2.51 -10.06 -13.96
CA CYS A 12 -3.85 -10.46 -13.55
C CYS A 12 -4.18 -9.96 -12.14
N TYR A 13 -3.21 -9.95 -11.22
CA TYR A 13 -3.43 -9.52 -9.84
C TYR A 13 -3.61 -8.00 -9.70
N LYS A 14 -3.15 -7.21 -10.66
CA LYS A 14 -3.28 -5.76 -10.65
C LYS A 14 -4.58 -5.28 -11.30
N LEU A 15 -5.07 -6.01 -12.30
CA LEU A 15 -6.26 -5.63 -13.08
C LEU A 15 -7.50 -5.32 -12.23
N PRO A 16 -7.86 -6.10 -11.19
CA PRO A 16 -9.07 -5.86 -10.39
C PRO A 16 -9.07 -4.51 -9.69
N PHE A 17 -7.89 -3.93 -9.50
CA PHE A 17 -7.71 -2.65 -8.82
C PHE A 17 -7.73 -1.45 -9.76
N ASN A 18 -7.54 -1.62 -11.08
CA ASN A 18 -7.23 -0.51 -11.99
C ASN A 18 -8.26 0.61 -11.99
N SER A 19 -9.56 0.29 -11.96
CA SER A 19 -10.66 1.26 -12.01
C SER A 19 -11.14 1.75 -10.64
N LEU A 20 -10.62 1.20 -9.53
CA LEU A 20 -11.07 1.50 -8.17
C LEU A 20 -9.99 2.23 -7.38
N TYR A 21 -10.42 3.17 -6.53
CA TYR A 21 -9.59 3.67 -5.43
C TYR A 21 -9.55 2.62 -4.31
N CYS A 22 -8.44 2.55 -3.58
CA CYS A 22 -8.30 1.51 -2.56
C CYS A 22 -9.32 1.69 -1.43
N ASN A 23 -9.68 2.94 -1.13
CA ASN A 23 -10.71 3.25 -0.16
C ASN A 23 -12.11 2.79 -0.60
N ASP A 24 -12.41 2.79 -1.91
CA ASP A 24 -13.69 2.30 -2.44
C ASP A 24 -13.81 0.78 -2.31
N ILE A 25 -12.68 0.07 -2.35
CA ILE A 25 -12.64 -1.36 -2.07
C ILE A 25 -12.94 -1.57 -0.60
N TYR A 26 -12.28 -0.86 0.31
CA TYR A 26 -12.55 -1.03 1.74
C TYR A 26 -14.00 -0.71 2.13
N ASN A 27 -14.56 0.38 1.62
CA ASN A 27 -15.88 0.86 2.06
C ASN A 27 -17.05 0.17 1.34
N ASN A 28 -16.84 -0.45 0.18
CA ASN A 28 -17.89 -1.12 -0.58
C ASN A 28 -17.69 -2.64 -0.62
N GLN A 29 -18.57 -3.37 0.06
CA GLN A 29 -18.52 -4.83 0.12
C GLN A 29 -18.60 -5.49 -1.26
N GLU A 30 -19.41 -4.97 -2.19
CA GLU A 30 -19.54 -5.52 -3.54
C GLU A 30 -18.24 -5.40 -4.34
N ASN A 31 -17.48 -4.33 -4.11
CA ASN A 31 -16.15 -4.16 -4.69
C ASN A 31 -15.16 -5.17 -4.09
N ARG A 32 -15.18 -5.40 -2.77
CA ARG A 32 -14.33 -6.42 -2.13
C ARG A 32 -14.63 -7.82 -2.64
N ILE A 33 -15.91 -8.19 -2.74
CA ILE A 33 -16.32 -9.49 -3.28
C ILE A 33 -15.80 -9.63 -4.72
N SER A 34 -16.04 -8.62 -5.57
CA SER A 34 -15.61 -8.65 -6.96
C SER A 34 -14.09 -8.81 -7.10
N VAL A 35 -13.33 -8.00 -6.35
CA VAL A 35 -11.86 -8.05 -6.38
C VAL A 35 -11.36 -9.40 -5.87
N ALA A 36 -11.92 -9.91 -4.79
CA ALA A 36 -11.51 -11.20 -4.23
C ALA A 36 -11.80 -12.37 -5.17
N ILE A 37 -12.93 -12.36 -5.88
CA ILE A 37 -13.25 -13.35 -6.92
C ILE A 37 -12.20 -13.27 -8.04
N GLU A 38 -11.93 -12.09 -8.58
CA GLU A 38 -10.97 -11.93 -9.67
C GLU A 38 -9.55 -12.35 -9.28
N LEU A 39 -9.09 -12.00 -8.07
CA LEU A 39 -7.80 -12.45 -7.55
C LEU A 39 -7.74 -13.97 -7.38
N THR A 40 -8.84 -14.59 -6.94
CA THR A 40 -8.96 -16.04 -6.85
C THR A 40 -8.88 -16.69 -8.23
N ILE A 41 -9.53 -16.10 -9.23
CA ILE A 41 -9.43 -16.55 -10.63
C ILE A 41 -7.99 -16.43 -11.14
N CYS A 42 -7.26 -15.37 -10.78
CA CYS A 42 -5.84 -15.24 -11.11
C CYS A 42 -5.01 -16.35 -10.47
N ASP A 43 -5.24 -16.70 -9.21
CA ASP A 43 -4.61 -17.84 -8.52
C ASP A 43 -4.88 -19.19 -9.21
N ILE A 44 -6.11 -19.39 -9.67
CA ILE A 44 -6.46 -20.60 -10.41
C ILE A 44 -5.68 -20.64 -11.73
N LYS A 45 -5.61 -19.53 -12.46
CA LYS A 45 -4.89 -19.45 -13.75
C LYS A 45 -3.39 -19.71 -13.60
N THR A 46 -2.79 -19.34 -12.47
CA THR A 46 -1.36 -19.61 -12.20
C THR A 46 -1.12 -21.05 -11.72
N THR A 47 -2.15 -21.74 -11.24
CA THR A 47 -2.08 -23.10 -10.68
C THR A 47 -2.58 -24.17 -11.66
N LYS A 48 -1.70 -25.06 -12.12
CA LYS A 48 -2.05 -26.12 -13.11
C LYS A 48 -3.08 -27.16 -12.62
N SER A 49 -3.26 -27.31 -11.31
CA SER A 49 -4.13 -28.34 -10.72
C SER A 49 -5.56 -27.86 -10.44
N LEU A 50 -5.87 -26.59 -10.67
CA LEU A 50 -7.17 -26.00 -10.40
C LEU A 50 -7.82 -25.55 -11.71
N THR A 51 -9.14 -25.65 -11.77
CA THR A 51 -9.95 -25.19 -12.89
C THR A 51 -10.88 -24.09 -12.43
N ILE A 52 -11.13 -23.11 -13.32
CA ILE A 52 -12.06 -22.03 -13.03
C ILE A 52 -13.48 -22.63 -13.07
N PRO A 53 -14.31 -22.42 -12.02
CA PRO A 53 -15.70 -22.86 -12.06
C PRO A 53 -16.44 -22.24 -13.26
N LEU A 54 -17.35 -22.99 -13.88
CA LEU A 54 -18.08 -22.51 -15.07
C LEU A 54 -18.92 -21.27 -14.75
N GLU A 55 -19.41 -21.19 -13.52
CA GLU A 55 -20.14 -20.05 -12.97
C GLU A 55 -19.31 -18.77 -12.86
N CYS A 56 -17.99 -18.83 -13.08
CA CYS A 56 -17.04 -17.72 -13.00
C CYS A 56 -16.40 -17.35 -14.35
N ILE A 57 -16.95 -17.83 -15.48
CA ILE A 57 -16.39 -17.61 -16.81
C ILE A 57 -17.24 -16.63 -17.61
N GLY A 58 -16.60 -15.63 -18.22
CA GLY A 58 -17.27 -14.65 -19.08
C GLY A 58 -17.95 -13.55 -18.26
N GLU A 59 -19.15 -13.14 -18.68
CA GLU A 59 -20.01 -12.26 -17.89
C GLU A 59 -20.84 -13.13 -16.95
N TYR A 60 -20.50 -13.11 -15.66
CA TYR A 60 -21.09 -13.99 -14.66
C TYR A 60 -21.76 -13.22 -13.53
N ASP A 61 -22.73 -13.88 -12.88
CA ASP A 61 -23.29 -13.39 -11.63
C ASP A 61 -22.33 -13.72 -10.48
N LYS A 62 -21.95 -12.68 -9.72
CA LYS A 62 -21.01 -12.80 -8.60
C LYS A 62 -21.49 -13.80 -7.55
N SER A 63 -22.79 -13.89 -7.27
CA SER A 63 -23.30 -14.80 -6.25
C SER A 63 -23.13 -16.26 -6.68
N TYR A 64 -23.45 -16.57 -7.94
CA TYR A 64 -23.28 -17.94 -8.46
C TYR A 64 -21.82 -18.34 -8.56
N CYS A 65 -20.94 -17.43 -8.99
CA CYS A 65 -19.50 -17.69 -8.98
C CYS A 65 -18.98 -17.93 -7.56
N LEU A 66 -19.40 -17.10 -6.60
CA LEU A 66 -18.98 -17.24 -5.20
C LEU A 66 -19.49 -18.55 -4.58
N ASP A 67 -20.73 -18.93 -4.87
CA ASP A 67 -21.30 -20.22 -4.45
C ASP A 67 -20.53 -21.40 -5.05
N ALA A 68 -20.01 -21.27 -6.27
CA ALA A 68 -19.17 -22.31 -6.88
C ALA A 68 -17.79 -22.37 -6.24
N ILE A 69 -17.17 -21.22 -5.93
CA ILE A 69 -15.90 -21.13 -5.19
C ILE A 69 -16.02 -21.78 -3.81
N SER A 70 -17.12 -21.57 -3.09
CA SER A 70 -17.32 -22.08 -1.73
C SER A 70 -17.40 -23.61 -1.65
N ARG A 71 -17.72 -24.29 -2.76
CA ARG A 71 -17.75 -25.76 -2.85
C ARG A 71 -16.36 -26.41 -2.79
N SER A 72 -15.29 -25.65 -3.00
CA SER A 72 -13.91 -26.12 -2.89
C SER A 72 -13.21 -25.44 -1.73
N SER A 73 -12.75 -26.22 -0.75
CA SER A 73 -12.02 -25.69 0.41
C SER A 73 -10.75 -24.92 0.02
N GLN A 74 -10.06 -25.37 -1.03
CA GLN A 74 -8.86 -24.72 -1.54
C GLN A 74 -9.20 -23.36 -2.16
N LEU A 75 -10.23 -23.29 -3.01
CA LEU A 75 -10.66 -22.03 -3.63
C LEU A 75 -11.25 -21.06 -2.60
N TRP A 76 -12.03 -21.58 -1.66
CA TRP A 76 -12.58 -20.81 -0.55
C TRP A 76 -11.49 -20.18 0.31
N SER A 77 -10.37 -20.89 0.53
CA SER A 77 -9.22 -20.38 1.28
C SER A 77 -8.55 -19.21 0.55
N SER A 78 -8.30 -19.34 -0.75
CA SER A 78 -7.77 -18.25 -1.58
C SER A 78 -8.71 -17.05 -1.57
N TYR A 79 -10.00 -17.26 -1.85
CA TYR A 79 -11.02 -16.21 -1.84
C TYR A 79 -11.10 -15.48 -0.49
N SER A 80 -11.20 -16.23 0.61
CA SER A 80 -11.33 -15.64 1.94
C SER A 80 -10.10 -14.84 2.34
N GLY A 81 -8.90 -15.28 1.91
CA GLY A 81 -7.67 -14.53 2.04
C GLY A 81 -7.72 -13.22 1.28
N TYR A 82 -8.04 -13.27 -0.01
CA TYR A 82 -8.14 -12.07 -0.84
C TYR A 82 -9.23 -11.10 -0.41
N PHE A 83 -10.37 -11.60 0.08
CA PHE A 83 -11.44 -10.77 0.60
C PHE A 83 -10.98 -9.97 1.81
N ARG A 84 -10.32 -10.63 2.76
CA ARG A 84 -9.76 -9.99 3.97
C ARG A 84 -8.64 -9.00 3.63
N ASP A 85 -7.74 -9.39 2.73
CA ASP A 85 -6.49 -8.65 2.47
C ASP A 85 -6.60 -7.69 1.28
N SER A 86 -7.78 -7.57 0.65
CA SER A 86 -8.05 -6.78 -0.56
C SER A 86 -7.54 -5.33 -0.49
N LEU A 87 -7.73 -4.66 0.65
CA LEU A 87 -7.22 -3.30 0.87
C LEU A 87 -5.69 -3.25 0.88
N THR A 88 -5.05 -4.13 1.65
CA THR A 88 -3.60 -4.19 1.78
C THR A 88 -2.93 -4.50 0.44
N ILE A 89 -3.51 -5.41 -0.34
CA ILE A 89 -3.06 -5.74 -1.69
C ILE A 89 -3.23 -4.54 -2.62
N CYS A 90 -4.37 -3.86 -2.58
CA CYS A 90 -4.59 -2.63 -3.36
C CYS A 90 -3.53 -1.57 -3.05
N GLN A 91 -3.29 -1.29 -1.77
CA GLN A 91 -2.29 -0.32 -1.31
C GLN A 91 -0.87 -0.68 -1.74
N SER A 92 -0.57 -1.96 -1.92
CA SER A 92 0.73 -2.42 -2.41
C SER A 92 0.92 -2.12 -3.91
N PHE A 93 -0.14 -2.24 -4.73
CA PHE A 93 -0.09 -1.98 -6.17
C PHE A 93 -0.30 -0.50 -6.55
N LYS A 94 -1.18 0.15 -5.81
CA LYS A 94 -1.49 1.56 -5.87
C LYS A 94 -1.19 2.08 -4.46
N PRO A 95 0.07 2.41 -4.17
CA PRO A 95 0.31 3.28 -3.05
C PRO A 95 -0.42 4.59 -3.40
N GLU A 96 -1.70 4.69 -3.00
CA GLU A 96 -2.29 5.97 -2.69
C GLU A 96 -1.24 6.67 -1.85
N ILE A 97 -1.03 7.95 -2.11
CA ILE A 97 -0.14 8.77 -1.31
C ILE A 97 -0.85 8.98 0.05
N ILE A 98 -1.05 7.90 0.81
CA ILE A 98 -1.26 7.83 2.26
C ILE A 98 0.05 8.26 2.94
N GLN A 99 1.14 8.40 2.18
CA GLN A 99 2.22 9.29 2.55
C GLN A 99 1.73 10.73 2.76
N THR A 100 0.66 11.28 2.18
CA THR A 100 0.38 12.70 2.42
C THR A 100 0.11 12.99 3.89
N GLU A 101 -0.81 12.33 4.59
CA GLU A 101 -0.97 12.62 6.03
C GLU A 101 0.15 12.06 6.91
N PHE A 102 0.62 10.83 6.67
CA PHE A 102 1.69 10.24 7.49
C PHE A 102 3.05 10.92 7.26
N LEU A 103 3.43 11.12 6.00
CA LEU A 103 4.63 11.88 5.61
C LEU A 103 4.46 13.36 5.96
N ASN A 104 3.30 14.01 5.79
CA ASN A 104 3.14 15.41 6.23
C ASN A 104 3.30 15.53 7.74
N ASN A 105 2.70 14.63 8.53
CA ASN A 105 2.88 14.63 9.99
C ASN A 105 4.35 14.39 10.38
N GLN A 106 5.01 13.42 9.73
CA GLN A 106 6.43 13.16 9.95
C GLN A 106 7.32 14.34 9.52
N LEU A 107 7.02 15.00 8.40
CA LEU A 107 7.72 16.17 7.89
C LEU A 107 7.55 17.37 8.84
N THR A 108 6.36 17.57 9.42
CA THR A 108 6.17 18.63 10.45
C THR A 108 6.96 18.36 11.72
N ILE A 109 7.02 17.11 12.18
CA ILE A 109 7.84 16.75 13.35
C ILE A 109 9.32 16.97 13.02
N LEU A 110 9.76 16.57 11.83
CA LEU A 110 11.14 16.74 11.37
C LEU A 110 11.52 18.22 11.27
N ASP A 111 10.64 19.08 10.73
CA ASP A 111 10.85 20.53 10.67
C ASP A 111 11.00 21.13 12.07
N TYR A 112 10.11 20.76 13.00
CA TYR A 112 10.17 21.21 14.39
C TYR A 112 11.49 20.82 15.08
N LEU A 113 11.90 19.55 14.97
CA LEU A 113 13.15 19.06 15.53
C LEU A 113 14.36 19.78 14.92
N THR A 114 14.34 20.06 13.62
CA THR A 114 15.41 20.77 12.94
C THR A 114 15.55 22.21 13.45
N ARG A 115 14.44 22.91 13.70
CA ARG A 115 14.46 24.25 14.29
C ARG A 115 15.01 24.25 15.71
N LEU A 116 14.61 23.29 16.55
CA LEU A 116 15.16 23.15 17.89
C LEU A 116 16.66 22.89 17.87
N GLN A 117 17.12 22.01 16.98
CA GLN A 117 18.55 21.73 16.80
C GLN A 117 19.32 23.01 16.43
N GLN A 118 18.75 23.83 15.54
CA GLN A 118 19.38 25.06 15.09
C GLN A 118 19.44 26.14 16.19
N GLN A 119 18.39 26.24 17.00
CA GLN A 119 18.39 27.11 18.19
C GLN A 119 19.46 26.69 19.19
N LEU A 120 19.57 25.39 19.47
CA LEU A 120 20.58 24.87 20.38
C LEU A 120 22.00 25.14 19.89
N ASN A 121 22.27 24.89 18.60
CA ASN A 121 23.58 25.17 18.00
C ASN A 121 23.96 26.65 18.12
N THR A 122 22.99 27.55 17.90
CA THR A 122 23.22 29.00 18.05
C THR A 122 23.58 29.39 19.48
N GLN A 123 22.98 28.75 20.48
CA GLN A 123 23.33 28.97 21.88
C GLN A 123 24.73 28.44 22.21
N ILE A 124 25.07 27.26 21.71
CA ILE A 124 26.41 26.68 21.89
C ILE A 124 27.47 27.60 21.29
N ASP A 125 27.29 28.07 20.05
CA ASP A 125 28.22 28.99 19.38
C ASP A 125 28.39 30.29 20.17
N TYR A 126 27.30 30.81 20.73
CA TYR A 126 27.34 32.01 21.56
C TYR A 126 28.15 31.78 22.85
N HIS A 127 27.94 30.65 23.52
CA HIS A 127 28.71 30.30 24.72
C HIS A 127 30.19 30.07 24.41
N GLU A 128 30.53 29.36 23.33
CA GLU A 128 31.93 29.21 22.91
C GLU A 128 32.58 30.56 22.59
N HIS A 129 31.84 31.49 21.99
CA HIS A 129 32.34 32.83 21.71
C HIS A 129 32.60 33.62 23.00
N LEU A 130 31.70 33.53 23.97
CA LEU A 130 31.88 34.14 25.28
C LEU A 130 33.08 33.55 26.03
N ASP A 131 33.24 32.23 26.02
CA ASP A 131 34.37 31.55 26.68
C ASP A 131 35.71 31.97 26.07
N LYS A 132 35.80 32.03 24.73
CA LYS A 132 36.98 32.56 24.03
C LYS A 132 37.27 34.01 24.41
N LYS A 133 36.24 34.85 24.53
CA LYS A 133 36.39 36.25 24.94
C LYS A 133 36.86 36.36 26.39
N LEU A 134 36.34 35.52 27.29
CA LEU A 134 36.74 35.48 28.70
C LEU A 134 38.20 35.06 28.85
N LEU A 135 38.63 34.03 28.12
CA LEU A 135 40.02 33.58 28.07
C LEU A 135 40.95 34.71 27.60
N MET A 136 40.57 35.43 26.54
CA MET A 136 41.37 36.57 26.07
C MET A 136 41.52 37.65 27.16
N ILE A 137 40.48 37.93 27.94
CA ILE A 137 40.53 38.92 29.03
C ILE A 137 41.39 38.44 30.22
N ILE A 138 41.37 37.15 30.55
CA ILE A 138 42.13 36.60 31.69
C ILE A 138 43.64 36.53 31.39
N TYR A 139 44.00 36.30 30.12
CA TYR A 139 45.40 36.12 29.70
C TYR A 139 46.00 37.35 28.99
N SER A 140 45.36 38.53 29.06
CA SER A 140 45.92 39.83 28.64
C SER A 140 46.41 40.65 29.83
#